data_AF-A0A6P1FDP8-F1
#
_entry.id   AF-A0A6P1FDP8-F1
#
_cell.length_a   1.000
_cell.length_b   1.000
_cell.length_c   1.000
_cell.angle_alpha   90.00
_cell.angle_beta   90.00
_cell.angle_gamma   90.00
#
_symmetry.space_group_name_H-M   'P 1'
#
loop_
_entity.id
_entity.type
_entity.pdbx_description
1 polymer ?
#
loop_
_entity_poly.entity_id
_entity_poly.type
_entity_poly.pdbx_seq_one_letter_code
_entity_poly.pdbx_strand_id
1 'polypeptide(L)'
;MIGAGAIVAGFAFAPTASAVEPVDFAETVTVDGIMTHLEAFQAIADANDGNRAIGTEGYELSGQYVESVLKEAGYTTERQDFTTTTQTIDEFSLTTTPAVEGIPMSFTPSTPEGGVTGELIQPIDPLGCDADAWAGLDATGKVALVSRGTCSFSEKSAAAGAAGASAIIVYNNVAAEPLNGTLGAPDDSYIPSVGVTLEEGQALIAALPTTATLVLEQTTTDTDTFNIITETPGGDHDNVVMLGAHLDGVPEGPGINDNGSGSATLLETAVQLADAGETTNAVRFAWWGAEEVGLVGSYTYVDSLTEEDADKIATYLNFDMVASPNYVISVYDANESTYEAPVEVPAGSIATEKAFTDYFDSIDQPWIDTAFDGRSDYDGFISAGIPASGLFTGADDVKTEEEAALFGGTAGITHDPNYHSAGDDIANINQEALGITSKAIAFVTASFAEDTSAIDAEKNPTTPEPTPTPTAEPTVAPTAEPTAEPTAEPTAEPTTEPTTAPTAAPVPTTTPTAGAGHAPAKPTKPTLAATGAETGLPLGIGGLLIAGGIGGLLLATVRRQRSEARDRA
;
A
#
# COMPACT_ATOMS: atom_id res chain seq x y z
N MET A 1 -81.80 11.68 -18.38
CA MET A 1 -80.75 10.66 -18.65
C MET A 1 -79.41 11.35 -18.50
N ILE A 2 -78.77 11.18 -17.36
CA ILE A 2 -77.43 11.70 -17.07
C ILE A 2 -76.49 10.49 -17.21
N GLY A 3 -75.60 10.54 -18.21
CA GLY A 3 -74.64 9.47 -18.47
C GLY A 3 -73.42 9.64 -17.56
N ALA A 4 -73.12 8.60 -16.79
CA ALA A 4 -71.88 8.49 -16.02
C ALA A 4 -70.81 7.82 -16.87
N GLY A 5 -69.73 8.55 -17.19
CA GLY A 5 -68.51 7.98 -17.76
C GLY A 5 -67.61 7.46 -16.64
N ALA A 6 -67.26 6.18 -16.70
CA ALA A 6 -66.29 5.57 -15.81
C ALA A 6 -64.88 5.88 -16.32
N ILE A 7 -64.07 6.54 -15.49
CA ILE A 7 -62.63 6.69 -15.69
C ILE A 7 -61.98 5.42 -15.14
N VAL A 8 -61.38 4.62 -16.02
CA VAL A 8 -60.50 3.51 -15.64
C VAL A 8 -59.11 4.09 -15.48
N ALA A 9 -58.67 4.26 -14.24
CA ALA A 9 -57.28 4.58 -13.94
C ALA A 9 -56.43 3.31 -14.15
N GLY A 10 -55.61 3.31 -15.20
CA GLY A 10 -54.57 2.30 -15.36
C GLY A 10 -53.46 2.56 -14.34
N PHE A 11 -53.22 1.60 -13.45
CA PHE A 11 -51.98 1.54 -12.68
C PHE A 11 -50.85 1.21 -13.66
N ALA A 12 -50.05 2.19 -14.01
CA ALA A 12 -48.73 1.95 -14.57
C ALA A 12 -47.85 1.47 -13.41
N PHE A 13 -47.49 0.19 -13.41
CA PHE A 13 -46.34 -0.26 -12.63
C PHE A 13 -45.12 0.41 -13.26
N ALA A 14 -44.44 1.28 -12.50
CA ALA A 14 -43.08 1.64 -12.84
C ALA A 14 -42.27 0.33 -12.88
N PRO A 15 -41.40 0.11 -13.89
CA PRO A 15 -40.48 -1.00 -13.82
C PRO A 15 -39.68 -0.87 -12.52
N THR A 16 -39.69 -1.91 -11.70
CA THR A 16 -38.71 -2.07 -10.62
C THR A 16 -37.33 -2.00 -11.28
N ALA A 17 -36.42 -1.18 -10.76
CA ALA A 17 -35.04 -1.22 -11.20
C ALA A 17 -34.54 -2.68 -11.10
N SER A 18 -33.79 -3.13 -12.10
CA SER A 18 -33.17 -4.45 -12.08
C SER A 18 -31.90 -4.38 -11.23
N ALA A 19 -31.58 -5.47 -10.53
CA ALA A 19 -30.28 -5.66 -9.89
C ALA A 19 -29.15 -5.58 -10.94
N VAL A 20 -27.95 -5.22 -10.50
CA VAL A 20 -26.78 -5.14 -11.37
C VAL A 20 -26.26 -6.55 -11.63
N GLU A 21 -26.47 -7.06 -12.86
CA GLU A 21 -25.98 -8.40 -13.24
C GLU A 21 -24.47 -8.36 -13.54
N PRO A 22 -23.61 -9.08 -12.78
CA PRO A 22 -22.17 -8.90 -12.85
C PRO A 22 -21.53 -9.17 -14.22
N VAL A 23 -22.01 -10.20 -14.93
CA VAL A 23 -21.50 -10.55 -16.27
C VAL A 23 -21.81 -9.47 -17.30
N ASP A 24 -23.03 -8.92 -17.25
CA ASP A 24 -23.44 -7.87 -18.19
C ASP A 24 -22.75 -6.54 -17.84
N PHE A 25 -22.60 -6.24 -16.55
CA PHE A 25 -21.91 -5.05 -16.07
C PHE A 25 -20.42 -5.03 -16.46
N ALA A 26 -19.72 -6.17 -16.36
CA ALA A 26 -18.32 -6.28 -16.74
C ALA A 26 -18.04 -5.89 -18.20
N GLU A 27 -19.03 -6.04 -19.10
CA GLU A 27 -18.89 -5.63 -20.51
C GLU A 27 -19.14 -4.13 -20.74
N THR A 28 -19.64 -3.40 -19.74
CA THR A 28 -19.88 -1.94 -19.83
C THR A 28 -18.62 -1.12 -19.53
N VAL A 29 -17.74 -1.63 -18.67
CA VAL A 29 -16.44 -1.00 -18.35
C VAL A 29 -15.44 -1.35 -19.44
N THR A 30 -15.37 -0.48 -20.46
CA THR A 30 -14.59 -0.74 -21.67
C THR A 30 -13.19 -0.13 -21.62
N VAL A 31 -12.23 -0.77 -22.29
CA VAL A 31 -10.88 -0.21 -22.48
C VAL A 31 -10.93 1.19 -23.11
N ASP A 32 -11.82 1.43 -24.09
CA ASP A 32 -11.96 2.75 -24.72
C ASP A 32 -12.43 3.83 -23.73
N GLY A 33 -13.35 3.49 -22.81
CA GLY A 33 -13.80 4.38 -21.74
C GLY A 33 -12.65 4.73 -20.79
N ILE A 34 -11.91 3.71 -20.35
CA ILE A 34 -10.75 3.90 -19.46
C ILE A 34 -9.66 4.72 -20.14
N MET A 35 -9.34 4.43 -21.41
CA MET A 35 -8.35 5.17 -22.19
C MET A 35 -8.74 6.65 -22.35
N THR A 36 -10.03 6.97 -22.40
CA THR A 36 -10.50 8.37 -22.42
C THR A 36 -10.09 9.13 -21.15
N HIS A 37 -10.18 8.47 -19.99
CA HIS A 37 -9.74 9.04 -18.72
C HIS A 37 -8.21 9.13 -18.63
N LEU A 38 -7.49 8.10 -19.09
CA LEU A 38 -6.02 8.10 -19.14
C LEU A 38 -5.47 9.21 -20.05
N GLU A 39 -6.07 9.43 -21.21
CA GLU A 39 -5.72 10.53 -22.10
C GLU A 39 -5.94 11.90 -21.44
N ALA A 40 -6.99 12.04 -20.62
CA ALA A 40 -7.21 13.26 -19.85
C ALA A 40 -6.13 13.47 -18.78
N PHE A 41 -5.78 12.42 -18.02
CA PHE A 41 -4.67 12.48 -17.07
C PHE A 41 -3.33 12.81 -17.75
N GLN A 42 -3.02 12.18 -18.89
CA GLN A 42 -1.83 12.52 -19.68
C GLN A 42 -1.83 13.98 -20.12
N ALA A 43 -2.96 14.49 -20.65
CA ALA A 43 -3.05 15.87 -21.07
C ALA A 43 -2.88 16.86 -19.91
N ILE A 44 -3.35 16.50 -18.71
CA ILE A 44 -3.13 17.26 -17.49
C ILE A 44 -1.66 17.23 -17.10
N ALA A 45 -1.00 16.07 -17.10
CA ALA A 45 0.43 15.95 -16.81
C ALA A 45 1.27 16.79 -17.79
N ASP A 46 1.04 16.64 -19.10
CA ASP A 46 1.74 17.38 -20.15
C ASP A 46 1.63 18.91 -19.99
N ALA A 47 0.49 19.39 -19.48
CA ALA A 47 0.24 20.80 -19.25
C ALA A 47 0.87 21.33 -17.95
N ASN A 48 1.30 20.44 -17.04
CA ASN A 48 1.76 20.77 -15.69
C ASN A 48 3.10 20.09 -15.37
N ASP A 49 4.13 20.49 -16.11
CA ASP A 49 5.52 20.04 -15.92
C ASP A 49 5.75 18.52 -16.07
N GLY A 50 4.84 17.83 -16.74
CA GLY A 50 4.95 16.42 -17.10
C GLY A 50 4.53 15.45 -16.00
N ASN A 51 3.88 15.90 -14.92
CA ASN A 51 3.49 15.03 -13.80
C ASN A 51 2.17 15.45 -13.14
N ARG A 52 1.70 14.61 -12.22
CA ARG A 52 0.49 14.80 -11.41
C ARG A 52 0.78 14.60 -9.91
N ALA A 53 2.00 14.93 -9.48
CA ALA A 53 2.44 14.73 -8.11
C ALA A 53 1.70 15.63 -7.12
N ILE A 54 1.56 15.20 -5.87
CA ILE A 54 0.89 15.99 -4.83
C ILE A 54 1.46 17.41 -4.69
N GLY A 55 0.59 18.36 -4.34
CA GLY A 55 0.96 19.77 -4.23
C GLY A 55 1.20 20.49 -5.56
N THR A 56 1.09 19.80 -6.70
CA THR A 56 1.18 20.41 -8.02
C THR A 56 -0.20 20.80 -8.57
N GLU A 57 -0.21 21.71 -9.55
CA GLU A 57 -1.43 22.02 -10.31
C GLU A 57 -1.92 20.80 -11.11
N GLY A 58 -1.03 19.89 -11.50
CA GLY A 58 -1.38 18.64 -12.18
C GLY A 58 -2.26 17.73 -11.32
N TYR A 59 -1.95 17.61 -10.03
CA TYR A 59 -2.76 16.85 -9.08
C TYR A 59 -4.14 17.51 -8.86
N GLU A 60 -4.16 18.82 -8.61
CA GLU A 60 -5.42 19.57 -8.44
C GLU A 60 -6.34 19.44 -9.66
N LEU A 61 -5.81 19.59 -10.88
CA LEU A 61 -6.59 19.46 -12.11
C LEU A 61 -7.04 18.01 -12.37
N SER A 62 -6.24 17.01 -11.97
CA SER A 62 -6.65 15.60 -12.02
C SER A 62 -7.84 15.36 -11.10
N GLY A 63 -7.80 15.93 -9.89
CA GLY A 63 -8.91 15.86 -8.95
C GLY A 63 -10.19 16.54 -9.49
N GLN A 64 -10.06 17.75 -10.04
CA GLN A 64 -11.19 18.45 -10.67
C GLN A 64 -11.78 17.66 -11.85
N TYR A 65 -10.94 16.96 -12.62
CA TYR A 65 -11.39 16.10 -13.70
C TYR A 65 -12.26 14.95 -13.15
N VAL A 66 -11.75 14.20 -12.16
CA VAL A 66 -12.49 13.12 -11.49
C VAL A 66 -13.83 13.62 -10.94
N GLU A 67 -13.83 14.73 -10.19
CA GLU A 67 -15.05 15.32 -9.64
C GLU A 67 -16.05 15.74 -10.72
N SER A 68 -15.56 16.27 -11.84
CA SER A 68 -16.42 16.69 -12.94
C SER A 68 -17.13 15.51 -13.61
N VAL A 69 -16.40 14.42 -13.86
CA VAL A 69 -16.93 13.19 -14.46
C VAL A 69 -17.95 12.53 -13.53
N LEU A 70 -17.60 12.38 -12.24
CA LEU A 70 -18.49 11.82 -11.23
C LEU A 70 -19.78 12.63 -11.06
N LYS A 71 -19.67 13.96 -11.06
CA LYS A 71 -20.83 14.85 -10.99
C LYS A 71 -21.74 14.70 -12.22
N GLU A 72 -21.18 14.52 -13.40
CA GLU A 72 -21.95 14.25 -14.63
C GLU A 72 -22.67 12.90 -14.56
N ALA A 73 -22.04 11.89 -13.94
CA ALA A 73 -22.65 10.59 -13.63
C ALA A 73 -23.66 10.63 -12.46
N GLY A 74 -23.83 11.78 -11.78
CA GLY A 74 -24.83 11.98 -10.73
C GLY A 74 -24.35 11.73 -9.31
N TYR A 75 -23.06 11.52 -9.11
CA TYR A 75 -22.45 11.38 -7.79
C TYR A 75 -22.27 12.72 -7.07
N THR A 76 -22.18 12.64 -5.75
CA THR A 76 -21.66 13.73 -4.90
C THR A 76 -20.28 13.32 -4.39
N THR A 77 -19.30 14.19 -4.57
CA THR A 77 -17.92 13.96 -4.12
C THR A 77 -17.63 14.73 -2.84
N GLU A 78 -16.77 14.15 -2.00
CA GLU A 78 -16.14 14.78 -0.85
C GLU A 78 -14.63 14.88 -1.11
N ARG A 79 -14.04 16.04 -0.83
CA ARG A 79 -12.59 16.17 -0.67
C ARG A 79 -12.24 16.06 0.80
N GLN A 80 -11.32 15.15 1.12
CA GLN A 80 -10.69 15.09 2.43
C GLN A 80 -9.31 15.75 2.34
N ASP A 81 -9.24 17.02 2.72
CA ASP A 81 -7.98 17.78 2.71
C ASP A 81 -7.07 17.38 3.87
N PHE A 82 -5.77 17.28 3.62
CA PHE A 82 -4.75 17.05 4.64
C PHE A 82 -3.39 17.63 4.22
N THR A 83 -2.47 17.71 5.18
CA THR A 83 -1.10 18.18 4.94
C THR A 83 -0.14 17.02 5.20
N THR A 84 0.80 16.82 4.29
CA THR A 84 1.90 15.84 4.41
C THR A 84 3.24 16.53 4.17
N THR A 85 4.35 15.83 4.40
CA THR A 85 5.70 16.33 4.13
C THR A 85 6.27 15.61 2.92
N THR A 86 6.68 16.36 1.90
CA THR A 86 7.45 15.85 0.75
C THR A 86 8.95 16.07 0.99
N GLN A 87 9.78 15.26 0.32
CA GLN A 87 11.23 15.41 0.34
C GLN A 87 11.79 15.50 -1.08
N THR A 88 12.78 16.38 -1.26
CA THR A 88 13.63 16.40 -2.45
C THR A 88 15.09 16.21 -2.04
N ILE A 89 15.81 15.34 -2.75
CA ILE A 89 17.25 15.20 -2.60
C ILE A 89 17.93 16.23 -3.51
N ASP A 90 18.52 17.26 -2.92
CA ASP A 90 19.15 18.39 -3.62
C ASP A 90 20.58 18.05 -4.07
N GLU A 91 21.31 17.33 -3.24
CA GLU A 91 22.67 16.85 -3.52
C GLU A 91 22.87 15.47 -2.89
N PHE A 92 23.50 14.57 -3.63
CA PHE A 92 23.90 13.27 -3.11
C PHE A 92 25.24 12.82 -3.69
N SER A 93 26.13 12.34 -2.83
CA SER A 93 27.27 11.53 -3.22
C SER A 93 27.69 10.57 -2.11
N LEU A 94 27.96 9.32 -2.49
CA LEU A 94 28.56 8.31 -1.64
C LEU A 94 29.93 7.93 -2.21
N THR A 95 30.99 8.05 -1.42
CA THR A 95 32.35 7.64 -1.80
C THR A 95 32.88 6.61 -0.82
N THR A 96 33.24 5.44 -1.33
CA THR A 96 33.72 4.29 -0.55
C THR A 96 34.93 3.63 -1.21
N THR A 97 35.55 2.68 -0.52
CA THR A 97 36.56 1.78 -1.11
C THR A 97 36.30 0.35 -0.65
N PRO A 98 35.89 -0.59 -1.54
CA PRO A 98 35.61 -0.40 -2.96
C PRO A 98 34.45 0.58 -3.22
N ALA A 99 34.42 1.18 -4.41
CA ALA A 99 33.33 2.08 -4.80
C ALA A 99 32.02 1.30 -4.94
N VAL A 100 30.93 1.90 -4.47
CA VAL A 100 29.57 1.35 -4.51
C VAL A 100 28.61 2.43 -5.01
N GLU A 101 27.46 2.02 -5.52
CA GLU A 101 26.34 2.88 -5.88
C GLU A 101 25.34 2.91 -4.71
N GLY A 102 25.18 4.08 -4.10
CA GLY A 102 24.27 4.28 -2.99
C GLY A 102 22.95 4.88 -3.46
N ILE A 103 21.87 4.54 -2.78
CA ILE A 103 20.54 5.10 -2.99
C ILE A 103 20.08 5.77 -1.69
N PRO A 104 19.87 7.10 -1.66
CA PRO A 104 19.27 7.79 -0.52
C PRO A 104 17.94 7.15 -0.13
N MET A 105 17.74 6.88 1.15
CA MET A 105 16.42 6.44 1.63
C MET A 105 15.48 7.64 1.78
N SER A 106 14.19 7.48 1.44
CA SER A 106 13.18 8.53 1.64
C SER A 106 13.11 8.95 3.12
N PHE A 107 12.99 10.25 3.34
CA PHE A 107 13.07 10.93 4.64
C PHE A 107 14.41 10.82 5.38
N THR A 108 15.49 10.42 4.69
CA THR A 108 16.85 10.56 5.24
C THR A 108 17.17 12.03 5.52
N PRO A 109 17.79 12.38 6.66
CA PRO A 109 18.20 13.76 6.93
C PRO A 109 19.46 14.15 6.15
N SER A 110 19.67 15.46 6.00
CA SER A 110 20.91 16.02 5.41
C SER A 110 22.13 15.70 6.27
N THR A 111 23.28 15.52 5.63
CA THR A 111 24.58 15.62 6.28
C THR A 111 24.90 17.07 6.66
N PRO A 112 25.82 17.32 7.63
CA PRO A 112 26.38 18.65 7.82
C PRO A 112 27.08 19.18 6.56
N GLU A 113 27.24 20.51 6.46
CA GLU A 113 27.95 21.16 5.34
C GLU A 113 29.33 20.51 5.10
N GLY A 114 29.57 20.04 3.87
CA GLY A 114 30.80 19.32 3.50
C GLY A 114 30.76 17.80 3.71
N GLY A 115 29.62 17.25 4.15
CA GLY A 115 29.39 15.82 4.33
C GLY A 115 29.94 15.24 5.62
N VAL A 116 29.74 13.93 5.79
CA VAL A 116 30.34 13.14 6.87
C VAL A 116 31.38 12.20 6.28
N THR A 117 32.50 12.00 6.99
CA THR A 117 33.53 11.02 6.63
C THR A 117 33.93 10.24 7.86
N GLY A 118 33.83 8.91 7.81
CA GLY A 118 34.12 8.04 8.93
C GLY A 118 34.64 6.68 8.50
N GLU A 119 35.31 5.99 9.42
CA GLU A 119 35.61 4.56 9.28
C GLU A 119 34.29 3.76 9.27
N LEU A 120 34.19 2.74 8.42
CA LEU A 120 33.07 1.83 8.44
C LEU A 120 33.13 0.94 9.68
N ILE A 121 32.00 0.76 10.35
CA ILE A 121 31.86 -0.12 11.52
C ILE A 121 30.61 -0.99 11.39
N GLN A 122 30.73 -2.25 11.80
CA GLN A 122 29.60 -3.16 11.92
C GLN A 122 29.16 -3.27 13.38
N PRO A 123 27.84 -3.36 13.65
CA PRO A 123 27.32 -3.81 14.93
C PRO A 123 27.69 -5.27 15.22
N ILE A 124 27.54 -5.69 16.48
CA ILE A 124 27.73 -7.09 16.93
C ILE A 124 26.71 -8.00 16.26
N ASP A 125 25.44 -7.59 16.29
CA ASP A 125 24.40 -8.16 15.44
C ASP A 125 24.35 -7.34 14.14
N PRO A 126 24.68 -7.92 12.97
CA PRO A 126 24.68 -7.23 11.68
C PRO A 126 23.40 -6.47 11.34
N LEU A 127 22.25 -6.83 11.94
CA LEU A 127 20.99 -6.12 11.72
C LEU A 127 20.99 -4.72 12.36
N GLY A 128 21.72 -4.51 13.46
CA GLY A 128 21.85 -3.20 14.11
C GLY A 128 20.55 -2.61 14.67
N CYS A 129 19.56 -3.45 15.01
CA CYS A 129 18.20 -3.02 15.34
C CYS A 129 18.06 -2.27 16.66
N ASP A 130 18.95 -2.52 17.63
CA ASP A 130 18.79 -2.02 19.00
C ASP A 130 20.13 -1.66 19.65
N ALA A 131 20.07 -1.15 20.88
CA ALA A 131 21.25 -0.76 21.63
C ALA A 131 22.18 -1.93 21.97
N ASP A 132 21.65 -3.14 22.12
CA ASP A 132 22.44 -4.32 22.45
C ASP A 132 23.32 -4.74 21.25
N ALA A 133 22.83 -4.56 20.03
CA ALA A 133 23.60 -4.74 18.80
C ALA A 133 24.86 -3.85 18.74
N TRP A 134 24.85 -2.71 19.42
CA TRP A 134 25.96 -1.74 19.47
C TRP A 134 26.76 -1.77 20.77
N ALA A 135 26.39 -2.61 21.74
CA ALA A 135 26.94 -2.58 23.09
C ALA A 135 28.46 -2.84 23.12
N GLY A 136 29.22 -1.88 23.65
CA GLY A 136 30.67 -1.98 23.79
C GLY A 136 31.47 -1.65 22.51
N LEU A 137 30.80 -1.21 21.44
CA LEU A 137 31.42 -0.60 20.27
C LEU A 137 31.46 0.92 20.41
N ASP A 138 32.49 1.55 19.84
CA ASP A 138 32.57 3.02 19.71
C ASP A 138 32.26 3.40 18.26
N ALA A 139 31.01 3.75 17.99
CA ALA A 139 30.56 4.20 16.68
C ALA A 139 30.67 5.74 16.52
N THR A 140 31.20 6.46 17.52
CA THR A 140 31.30 7.92 17.50
C THR A 140 32.03 8.43 16.25
N GLY A 141 31.34 9.18 15.39
CA GLY A 141 31.92 9.76 14.17
C GLY A 141 32.18 8.74 13.04
N LYS A 142 31.76 7.49 13.22
CA LYS A 142 31.89 6.42 12.22
C LYS A 142 30.67 6.37 11.31
N VAL A 143 30.79 5.60 10.23
CA VAL A 143 29.66 5.27 9.35
C VAL A 143 29.28 3.82 9.62
N ALA A 144 28.03 3.60 10.05
CA ALA A 144 27.50 2.27 10.32
C ALA A 144 27.30 1.50 9.00
N LEU A 145 27.66 0.22 8.99
CA LEU A 145 27.37 -0.70 7.89
C LEU A 145 26.54 -1.87 8.42
N VAL A 146 25.26 -1.90 8.07
CA VAL A 146 24.26 -2.85 8.62
C VAL A 146 23.54 -3.62 7.51
N SER A 147 23.09 -4.83 7.83
CA SER A 147 22.28 -5.64 6.91
C SER A 147 20.82 -5.22 6.98
N ARG A 148 20.11 -5.24 5.85
CA ARG A 148 18.64 -5.35 5.83
C ARG A 148 18.20 -6.62 6.55
N GLY A 149 17.03 -6.59 7.16
CA GLY A 149 16.41 -7.73 7.84
C GLY A 149 15.09 -7.33 8.49
N THR A 150 14.82 -7.88 9.67
CA THR A 150 13.47 -7.87 10.28
C THR A 150 13.04 -6.55 10.91
N CYS A 151 13.99 -5.70 11.31
CA CYS A 151 13.68 -4.38 11.86
C CYS A 151 13.69 -3.31 10.77
N SER A 152 12.94 -2.23 10.97
CA SER A 152 12.76 -1.17 9.99
C SER A 152 14.05 -0.36 9.77
N PHE A 153 14.12 0.35 8.64
CA PHE A 153 15.26 1.24 8.36
C PHE A 153 15.35 2.40 9.36
N SER A 154 14.21 2.90 9.84
CA SER A 154 14.16 3.94 10.88
C SER A 154 14.70 3.45 12.22
N GLU A 155 14.37 2.22 12.63
CA GLU A 155 14.94 1.60 13.85
C GLU A 155 16.46 1.47 13.74
N LYS A 156 16.97 0.99 12.59
CA LYS A 156 18.41 0.89 12.33
C LYS A 156 19.11 2.24 12.38
N SER A 157 18.53 3.25 11.73
CA SER A 157 19.06 4.62 11.69
C SER A 157 19.14 5.22 13.09
N ALA A 158 18.04 5.15 13.86
CA ALA A 158 17.97 5.65 15.22
C ALA A 158 18.94 4.91 16.17
N ALA A 159 19.02 3.58 16.09
CA ALA A 159 19.90 2.77 16.92
C ALA A 159 21.39 3.07 16.64
N ALA A 160 21.79 3.15 15.37
CA ALA A 160 23.15 3.52 14.98
C ALA A 160 23.50 4.96 15.40
N GLY A 161 22.57 5.90 15.23
CA GLY A 161 22.72 7.29 15.68
C GLY A 161 22.90 7.38 17.20
N ALA A 162 22.09 6.64 17.96
CA ALA A 162 22.21 6.55 19.43
C ALA A 162 23.56 5.96 19.88
N ALA A 163 24.17 5.08 19.08
CA ALA A 163 25.52 4.56 19.29
C ALA A 163 26.64 5.56 18.90
N GLY A 164 26.30 6.68 18.27
CA GLY A 164 27.21 7.77 17.88
C GLY A 164 27.63 7.76 16.41
N ALA A 165 27.08 6.87 15.58
CA ALA A 165 27.34 6.88 14.15
C ALA A 165 26.86 8.20 13.51
N SER A 166 27.58 8.70 12.52
CA SER A 166 27.26 9.95 11.81
C SER A 166 26.53 9.73 10.48
N ALA A 167 26.48 8.50 9.99
CA ALA A 167 25.65 8.04 8.88
C ALA A 167 25.54 6.52 8.93
N ILE A 168 24.63 5.96 8.13
CA ILE A 168 24.40 4.53 7.99
C ILE A 168 24.30 4.12 6.52
N ILE A 169 24.99 3.04 6.18
CA ILE A 169 24.86 2.30 4.93
C ILE A 169 24.16 1.00 5.26
N VAL A 170 22.99 0.79 4.67
CA VAL A 170 22.23 -0.46 4.77
C VAL A 170 22.49 -1.26 3.50
N TYR A 171 22.99 -2.48 3.61
CA TYR A 171 23.11 -3.37 2.46
C TYR A 171 21.95 -4.34 2.38
N ASN A 172 21.50 -4.62 1.16
CA ASN A 172 20.38 -5.51 0.92
C ASN A 172 20.67 -6.94 1.42
N ASN A 173 19.62 -7.70 1.71
CA ASN A 173 19.70 -9.13 2.07
C ASN A 173 19.26 -10.05 0.92
N VAL A 174 18.81 -9.47 -0.19
CA VAL A 174 18.46 -10.15 -1.44
C VAL A 174 19.54 -9.85 -2.48
N ALA A 175 19.98 -10.88 -3.20
CA ALA A 175 21.07 -10.78 -4.18
C ALA A 175 20.65 -10.03 -5.44
N ALA A 176 21.58 -9.28 -6.04
CA ALA A 176 21.38 -8.49 -7.26
C ALA A 176 20.33 -7.36 -7.17
N GLU A 177 19.91 -6.99 -5.96
CA GLU A 177 18.89 -5.96 -5.70
C GLU A 177 19.46 -4.62 -5.26
N PRO A 178 19.10 -3.48 -5.89
CA PRO A 178 19.24 -2.19 -5.26
C PRO A 178 18.38 -2.13 -4.01
N LEU A 179 18.77 -1.31 -3.04
CA LEU A 179 18.01 -1.11 -1.83
C LEU A 179 17.43 0.29 -1.80
N ASN A 180 16.21 0.42 -2.34
CA ASN A 180 15.34 1.55 -2.03
C ASN A 180 14.71 1.32 -0.65
N GLY A 181 14.49 2.38 0.12
CA GLY A 181 13.89 2.27 1.44
C GLY A 181 13.42 3.62 1.95
N THR A 182 12.52 3.60 2.91
CA THR A 182 12.00 4.81 3.57
C THR A 182 12.27 4.74 5.07
N LEU A 183 12.54 5.89 5.69
CA LEU A 183 12.53 6.04 7.14
C LEU A 183 11.11 6.30 7.69
N GLY A 184 10.09 6.29 6.82
CA GLY A 184 8.69 6.52 7.14
C GLY A 184 8.35 8.01 7.16
N ALA A 185 8.98 8.78 8.03
CA ALA A 185 8.77 10.22 8.16
C ALA A 185 10.04 10.91 8.70
N PRO A 186 10.16 12.25 8.64
CA PRO A 186 11.27 12.95 9.28
C PRO A 186 11.27 12.78 10.81
N ASP A 187 12.41 12.44 11.39
CA ASP A 187 12.62 12.39 12.85
C ASP A 187 14.06 12.83 13.22
N ASP A 188 14.20 13.61 14.29
CA ASP A 188 15.48 14.16 14.75
C ASP A 188 16.46 13.09 15.26
N SER A 189 16.00 11.88 15.55
CA SER A 189 16.83 10.75 15.97
C SER A 189 17.55 10.05 14.82
N TYR A 190 17.11 10.28 13.58
CA TYR A 190 17.67 9.62 12.41
C TYR A 190 19.01 10.25 11.99
N ILE A 191 19.83 9.43 11.36
CA ILE A 191 21.09 9.86 10.74
C ILE A 191 21.02 9.65 9.22
N PRO A 192 21.86 10.33 8.42
CA PRO A 192 21.87 10.16 6.97
C PRO A 192 22.00 8.67 6.59
N SER A 193 21.03 8.17 5.83
CA SER A 193 20.78 6.75 5.58
C SER A 193 20.75 6.45 4.08
N VAL A 194 21.53 5.46 3.66
CA VAL A 194 21.71 5.08 2.25
C VAL A 194 21.64 3.58 2.09
N GLY A 195 20.89 3.10 1.10
CA GLY A 195 20.85 1.70 0.70
C GLY A 195 21.91 1.36 -0.34
N VAL A 196 22.43 0.13 -0.32
CA VAL A 196 23.32 -0.46 -1.33
C VAL A 196 22.93 -1.92 -1.59
N THR A 197 23.40 -2.50 -2.70
CA THR A 197 23.14 -3.92 -3.01
C THR A 197 23.78 -4.87 -1.98
N LEU A 198 23.32 -6.12 -1.93
CA LEU A 198 23.93 -7.16 -1.09
C LEU A 198 25.42 -7.33 -1.46
N GLU A 199 25.73 -7.41 -2.74
CA GLU A 199 27.09 -7.64 -3.24
C GLU A 199 28.04 -6.50 -2.86
N GLU A 200 27.59 -5.26 -2.97
CA GLU A 200 28.35 -4.07 -2.57
C GLU A 200 28.57 -4.02 -1.07
N GLY A 201 27.54 -4.33 -0.28
CA GLY A 201 27.66 -4.48 1.17
C GLY A 201 28.72 -5.50 1.55
N GLN A 202 28.66 -6.70 0.98
CA GLN A 202 29.66 -7.74 1.24
C GLN A 202 31.07 -7.33 0.80
N ALA A 203 31.19 -6.57 -0.30
CA ALA A 203 32.47 -6.04 -0.75
C ALA A 203 33.06 -5.01 0.23
N LEU A 204 32.22 -4.15 0.83
CA LEU A 204 32.64 -3.22 1.88
C LEU A 204 33.06 -3.95 3.16
N ILE A 205 32.32 -4.99 3.57
CA ILE A 205 32.67 -5.84 4.73
C ILE A 205 34.04 -6.48 4.53
N ALA A 206 34.29 -7.06 3.36
CA ALA A 206 35.57 -7.69 3.03
C ALA A 206 36.75 -6.70 3.00
N ALA A 207 36.47 -5.41 2.80
CA ALA A 207 37.46 -4.34 2.74
C ALA A 207 37.76 -3.67 4.09
N LEU A 208 37.10 -4.07 5.18
CA LEU A 208 37.31 -3.48 6.49
C LEU A 208 38.76 -3.69 7.02
N PRO A 209 39.37 -2.68 7.67
CA PRO A 209 38.84 -1.33 7.89
C PRO A 209 38.98 -0.45 6.63
N THR A 210 37.91 0.25 6.29
CA THR A 210 37.85 1.23 5.20
C THR A 210 37.02 2.45 5.64
N THR A 211 36.96 3.49 4.83
CA THR A 211 36.21 4.72 5.12
C THR A 211 35.11 4.96 4.09
N ALA A 212 34.05 5.63 4.52
CA ALA A 212 33.02 6.17 3.65
C ALA A 212 32.90 7.68 3.85
N THR A 213 32.65 8.39 2.76
CA THR A 213 32.25 9.79 2.75
C THR A 213 30.86 9.88 2.14
N LEU A 214 29.91 10.47 2.88
CA LEU A 214 28.56 10.73 2.43
C LEU A 214 28.32 12.24 2.43
N VAL A 215 27.89 12.77 1.30
CA VAL A 215 27.30 14.11 1.17
C VAL A 215 25.86 13.89 0.79
N LEU A 216 24.96 14.45 1.59
CA LEU A 216 23.53 14.42 1.32
C LEU A 216 22.94 15.75 1.75
N GLU A 217 22.32 16.46 0.81
CA GLU A 217 21.50 17.64 1.08
C GLU A 217 20.09 17.34 0.61
N GLN A 218 19.12 17.63 1.47
CA GLN A 218 17.71 17.46 1.16
C GLN A 218 16.90 18.63 1.69
N THR A 219 15.76 18.85 1.06
CA THR A 219 14.75 19.81 1.48
C THR A 219 13.44 19.07 1.72
N THR A 220 12.86 19.27 2.90
CA THR A 220 11.47 18.86 3.19
C THR A 220 10.52 20.05 3.03
N THR A 221 9.33 19.78 2.50
CA THR A 221 8.29 20.79 2.30
C THR A 221 6.94 20.27 2.80
N ASP A 222 6.28 21.02 3.67
CA ASP A 222 4.88 20.76 4.01
C ASP A 222 4.00 21.06 2.79
N THR A 223 3.23 20.06 2.40
CA THR A 223 2.46 20.00 1.16
C THR A 223 1.01 19.72 1.49
N ASP A 224 0.14 20.68 1.19
CA ASP A 224 -1.31 20.49 1.27
C ASP A 224 -1.76 19.65 0.07
N THR A 225 -2.61 18.66 0.33
CA THR A 225 -3.15 17.73 -0.67
C THR A 225 -4.53 17.23 -0.21
N PHE A 226 -5.14 16.32 -0.95
CA PHE A 226 -6.48 15.82 -0.64
C PHE A 226 -6.71 14.41 -1.19
N ASN A 227 -7.65 13.69 -0.58
CA ASN A 227 -8.32 12.52 -1.19
C ASN A 227 -9.64 12.97 -1.85
N ILE A 228 -10.15 12.22 -2.83
CA ILE A 228 -11.53 12.35 -3.32
C ILE A 228 -12.28 11.07 -2.97
N ILE A 229 -13.44 11.20 -2.31
CA ILE A 229 -14.31 10.08 -1.96
C ILE A 229 -15.69 10.31 -2.56
N THR A 230 -16.30 9.26 -3.08
CA THR A 230 -17.72 9.25 -3.46
C THR A 230 -18.37 7.91 -3.17
N GLU A 231 -19.69 7.87 -3.16
CA GLU A 231 -20.46 6.68 -2.83
C GLU A 231 -21.78 6.67 -3.61
N THR A 232 -22.26 5.48 -3.96
CA THR A 232 -23.57 5.31 -4.58
C THR A 232 -24.68 5.88 -3.69
N PRO A 233 -25.65 6.63 -4.23
CA PRO A 233 -26.75 7.16 -3.44
C PRO A 233 -27.74 6.08 -2.95
N GLY A 234 -27.74 4.91 -3.61
CA GLY A 234 -28.49 3.72 -3.22
C GLY A 234 -27.62 2.69 -2.47
N GLY A 235 -28.19 1.51 -2.24
CA GLY A 235 -27.56 0.43 -1.47
C GLY A 235 -27.68 0.60 0.05
N ASP A 236 -27.19 -0.40 0.79
CA ASP A 236 -27.03 -0.37 2.24
C ASP A 236 -25.74 0.37 2.61
N HIS A 237 -25.87 1.49 3.33
CA HIS A 237 -24.75 2.33 3.78
C HIS A 237 -24.12 1.81 5.09
N ASP A 238 -24.73 0.79 5.71
CA ASP A 238 -24.17 0.06 6.84
C ASP A 238 -23.43 -1.22 6.37
N ASN A 239 -23.37 -1.49 5.07
CA ASN A 239 -22.58 -2.56 4.45
C ASN A 239 -22.00 -2.11 3.10
N VAL A 240 -20.75 -1.65 3.11
CA VAL A 240 -20.11 -0.89 2.04
C VAL A 240 -19.03 -1.72 1.36
N VAL A 241 -19.10 -1.81 0.02
CA VAL A 241 -18.01 -2.31 -0.82
C VAL A 241 -17.19 -1.11 -1.25
N MET A 242 -15.93 -1.04 -0.82
CA MET A 242 -15.08 0.09 -1.11
C MET A 242 -14.03 -0.28 -2.15
N LEU A 243 -13.79 0.61 -3.11
CA LEU A 243 -12.73 0.50 -4.10
C LEU A 243 -11.83 1.72 -4.00
N GLY A 244 -10.53 1.55 -4.22
CA GLY A 244 -9.60 2.66 -4.26
C GLY A 244 -8.40 2.46 -5.18
N ALA A 245 -7.86 3.60 -5.59
CA ALA A 245 -6.64 3.75 -6.38
C ALA A 245 -6.05 5.12 -6.03
N HIS A 246 -4.73 5.26 -5.94
CA HIS A 246 -4.17 6.59 -5.76
C HIS A 246 -4.21 7.39 -7.07
N LEU A 247 -4.41 8.69 -6.92
CA LEU A 247 -4.52 9.64 -8.01
C LEU A 247 -3.21 10.36 -8.26
N ASP A 248 -2.35 10.51 -7.26
CA ASP A 248 -1.04 11.11 -7.47
C ASP A 248 -0.14 10.20 -8.31
N GLY A 249 0.91 10.79 -8.86
CA GLY A 249 2.06 10.05 -9.37
C GLY A 249 3.33 10.75 -8.90
N VAL A 250 4.49 10.29 -9.36
CA VAL A 250 5.77 10.88 -8.96
C VAL A 250 6.13 12.15 -9.75
N PRO A 251 6.96 13.06 -9.21
CA PRO A 251 7.44 14.25 -9.93
C PRO A 251 8.18 13.95 -11.25
N GLU A 252 8.75 12.75 -11.38
CA GLU A 252 9.59 12.31 -12.49
C GLU A 252 8.81 12.08 -13.80
N GLY A 253 7.49 11.85 -13.73
CA GLY A 253 6.72 11.49 -14.91
C GLY A 253 5.20 11.57 -14.79
N PRO A 254 4.48 11.28 -15.89
CA PRO A 254 3.04 11.48 -15.96
C PRO A 254 2.23 10.54 -15.05
N GLY A 255 2.76 9.37 -14.72
CA GLY A 255 2.14 8.40 -13.84
C GLY A 255 0.86 7.82 -14.43
N ILE A 256 0.93 7.32 -15.68
CA ILE A 256 -0.27 6.84 -16.39
C ILE A 256 -0.55 5.37 -16.09
N ASN A 257 0.46 4.50 -16.02
CA ASN A 257 0.25 3.19 -15.44
C ASN A 257 0.19 3.30 -13.91
N ASP A 258 1.08 4.11 -13.33
CA ASP A 258 1.26 4.31 -11.88
C ASP A 258 0.86 5.74 -11.42
N ASN A 259 -0.36 5.96 -10.94
CA ASN A 259 -1.48 5.02 -10.94
C ASN A 259 -2.70 5.59 -11.67
N GLY A 260 -2.43 6.18 -12.84
CA GLY A 260 -3.48 6.55 -13.78
C GLY A 260 -4.36 5.35 -14.16
N SER A 261 -3.80 4.16 -14.31
CA SER A 261 -4.50 2.95 -14.77
C SER A 261 -5.57 2.49 -13.79
N GLY A 262 -5.24 2.40 -12.49
CA GLY A 262 -6.19 2.11 -11.42
C GLY A 262 -7.21 3.23 -11.29
N SER A 263 -6.75 4.48 -11.21
CA SER A 263 -7.61 5.67 -11.08
C SER A 263 -8.64 5.81 -12.21
N ALA A 264 -8.24 5.55 -13.46
CA ALA A 264 -9.10 5.62 -14.63
C ALA A 264 -10.08 4.45 -14.71
N THR A 265 -9.64 3.25 -14.33
CA THR A 265 -10.51 2.06 -14.27
C THR A 265 -11.57 2.21 -13.18
N LEU A 266 -11.17 2.76 -12.03
CA LEU A 266 -12.06 3.11 -10.93
C LEU A 266 -13.12 4.13 -11.36
N LEU A 267 -12.69 5.18 -12.09
CA LEU A 267 -13.58 6.23 -12.58
C LEU A 267 -14.60 5.70 -13.61
N GLU A 268 -14.15 4.92 -14.59
CA GLU A 268 -15.04 4.31 -15.57
C GLU A 268 -16.02 3.34 -14.88
N THR A 269 -15.56 2.56 -13.91
CA THR A 269 -16.42 1.64 -13.14
C THR A 269 -17.52 2.41 -12.40
N ALA A 270 -17.19 3.53 -11.74
CA ALA A 270 -18.18 4.38 -11.08
C ALA A 270 -19.18 4.97 -12.08
N VAL A 271 -18.71 5.49 -13.22
CA VAL A 271 -19.57 6.05 -14.28
C VAL A 271 -20.56 5.01 -14.80
N GLN A 272 -20.09 3.80 -15.12
CA GLN A 272 -20.97 2.74 -15.62
C GLN A 272 -21.94 2.25 -14.54
N LEU A 273 -21.50 2.19 -13.27
CA LEU A 273 -22.34 1.72 -12.17
C LEU A 273 -23.53 2.66 -11.94
N ALA A 274 -23.36 3.97 -12.11
CA ALA A 274 -24.44 4.95 -11.98
C ALA A 274 -25.63 4.68 -12.94
N ASP A 275 -25.36 4.08 -14.10
CA ASP A 275 -26.37 3.75 -15.11
C ASP A 275 -26.82 2.26 -15.06
N ALA A 276 -26.15 1.42 -14.26
CA ALA A 276 -26.31 -0.03 -14.30
C ALA A 276 -27.55 -0.57 -13.55
N GLY A 277 -28.03 0.12 -12.51
CA GLY A 277 -29.18 -0.33 -11.73
C GLY A 277 -29.14 0.08 -10.26
N GLU A 278 -30.03 -0.51 -9.46
CA GLU A 278 -29.97 -0.40 -8.00
C GLU A 278 -29.03 -1.48 -7.46
N THR A 279 -28.13 -1.11 -6.54
CA THR A 279 -27.27 -2.04 -5.81
C THR A 279 -27.90 -2.42 -4.47
N THR A 280 -27.59 -3.61 -3.95
CA THR A 280 -28.00 -4.03 -2.61
C THR A 280 -27.13 -3.37 -1.54
N ASN A 281 -25.82 -3.32 -1.75
CA ASN A 281 -24.81 -2.71 -0.88
C ASN A 281 -24.38 -1.36 -1.46
N ALA A 282 -24.02 -0.41 -0.61
CA ALA A 282 -23.44 0.84 -1.10
C ALA A 282 -22.03 0.55 -1.66
N VAL A 283 -21.69 1.18 -2.78
CA VAL A 283 -20.35 1.10 -3.38
C VAL A 283 -19.67 2.45 -3.22
N ARG A 284 -18.52 2.44 -2.52
CA ARG A 284 -17.71 3.63 -2.25
C ARG A 284 -16.45 3.59 -3.10
N PHE A 285 -16.11 4.71 -3.72
CA PHE A 285 -14.92 4.88 -4.55
C PHE A 285 -14.04 5.97 -3.94
N ALA A 286 -12.74 5.72 -3.86
CA ALA A 286 -11.78 6.68 -3.34
C ALA A 286 -10.54 6.83 -4.23
N TRP A 287 -10.14 8.08 -4.44
CA TRP A 287 -8.89 8.47 -5.07
C TRP A 287 -7.98 9.03 -4.01
N TRP A 288 -6.92 8.30 -3.70
CA TRP A 288 -5.99 8.64 -2.64
C TRP A 288 -4.96 9.65 -3.13
N GLY A 289 -4.61 10.60 -2.27
CA GLY A 289 -3.43 11.43 -2.49
C GLY A 289 -2.28 10.95 -1.62
N ALA A 290 -1.06 11.28 -2.02
CA ALA A 290 0.13 11.07 -1.21
C ALA A 290 0.39 9.60 -0.90
N GLU A 291 0.04 8.72 -1.85
CA GLU A 291 0.42 7.31 -1.81
C GLU A 291 1.95 7.20 -1.94
N GLU A 292 2.51 7.94 -2.91
CA GLU A 292 3.93 7.89 -3.29
C GLU A 292 4.89 8.41 -2.21
N VAL A 293 4.33 9.05 -1.18
CA VAL A 293 5.07 9.54 -0.01
C VAL A 293 4.82 8.70 1.24
N GLY A 294 4.23 7.51 1.07
CA GLY A 294 4.02 6.52 2.13
C GLY A 294 2.55 6.35 2.53
N LEU A 295 1.65 6.14 1.55
CA LEU A 295 0.26 5.75 1.75
C LEU A 295 -0.56 6.76 2.59
N VAL A 296 -0.15 8.03 2.60
CA VAL A 296 -0.62 9.00 3.61
C VAL A 296 -2.12 9.28 3.45
N GLY A 297 -2.64 9.28 2.22
CA GLY A 297 -4.06 9.50 1.94
C GLY A 297 -4.96 8.42 2.51
N SER A 298 -4.69 7.16 2.20
CA SER A 298 -5.46 6.01 2.69
C SER A 298 -5.37 5.88 4.21
N TYR A 299 -4.18 6.06 4.80
CA TYR A 299 -4.02 6.13 6.25
C TYR A 299 -4.80 7.28 6.88
N THR A 300 -4.80 8.47 6.28
CA THR A 300 -5.58 9.61 6.77
C THR A 300 -7.09 9.31 6.77
N TYR A 301 -7.58 8.61 5.75
CA TYR A 301 -8.96 8.18 5.69
C TYR A 301 -9.28 7.18 6.80
N VAL A 302 -8.52 6.09 6.89
CA VAL A 302 -8.76 5.02 7.87
C VAL A 302 -8.63 5.54 9.31
N ASP A 303 -7.61 6.35 9.61
CA ASP A 303 -7.41 6.96 10.94
C ASP A 303 -8.56 7.89 11.35
N SER A 304 -9.34 8.39 10.39
CA SER A 304 -10.50 9.24 10.65
C SER A 304 -11.77 8.45 10.98
N LEU A 305 -11.80 7.14 10.69
CA LEU A 305 -12.95 6.29 10.94
C LEU A 305 -13.12 5.98 12.43
N THR A 306 -14.39 5.85 12.85
CA THR A 306 -14.69 5.16 14.10
C THR A 306 -14.68 3.64 13.86
N GLU A 307 -14.54 2.85 14.92
CA GLU A 307 -14.65 1.38 14.83
C GLU A 307 -15.99 0.97 14.17
N GLU A 308 -17.09 1.65 14.51
CA GLU A 308 -18.39 1.43 13.89
C GLU A 308 -18.40 1.75 12.38
N ASP A 309 -17.70 2.80 11.95
CA ASP A 309 -17.64 3.15 10.52
C ASP A 309 -16.68 2.24 9.74
N ALA A 310 -15.61 1.76 10.36
CA ALA A 310 -14.73 0.74 9.79
C ALA A 310 -15.47 -0.60 9.62
N ASP A 311 -16.27 -1.01 10.61
CA ASP A 311 -17.06 -2.24 10.56
C ASP A 311 -18.10 -2.27 9.42
N LYS A 312 -18.60 -1.09 9.02
CA LYS A 312 -19.51 -0.96 7.85
C LYS A 312 -18.81 -1.27 6.54
N ILE A 313 -17.49 -1.20 6.46
CA ILE A 313 -16.75 -1.54 5.24
C ILE A 313 -16.63 -3.07 5.18
N ALA A 314 -17.43 -3.67 4.29
CA ALA A 314 -17.43 -5.11 4.05
C ALA A 314 -16.04 -5.55 3.59
N THR A 315 -15.50 -4.87 2.57
CA THR A 315 -14.16 -5.07 2.04
C THR A 315 -13.66 -3.82 1.28
N TYR A 316 -12.35 -3.69 1.17
CA TYR A 316 -11.65 -2.72 0.34
C TYR A 316 -10.96 -3.42 -0.84
N LEU A 317 -11.20 -2.94 -2.07
CA LEU A 317 -10.57 -3.44 -3.29
C LEU A 317 -9.55 -2.41 -3.78
N ASN A 318 -8.29 -2.79 -3.79
CA ASN A 318 -7.17 -1.94 -4.18
C ASN A 318 -6.76 -2.15 -5.64
N PHE A 319 -6.63 -1.06 -6.39
CA PHE A 319 -6.21 -1.12 -7.79
C PHE A 319 -5.06 -0.17 -8.05
N ASP A 320 -3.89 -0.78 -8.22
CA ASP A 320 -2.64 -0.10 -8.47
C ASP A 320 -1.91 -0.78 -9.62
N MET A 321 -1.44 0.00 -10.59
CA MET A 321 -0.80 -0.48 -11.83
C MET A 321 -1.52 -1.69 -12.44
N VAL A 322 -2.69 -1.47 -13.03
CA VAL A 322 -3.53 -2.53 -13.63
C VAL A 322 -3.33 -2.69 -15.14
N ALA A 323 -2.25 -2.13 -15.70
CA ALA A 323 -1.99 -2.12 -17.14
C ALA A 323 -0.50 -2.15 -17.58
N SER A 324 0.37 -2.79 -16.81
CA SER A 324 1.83 -2.79 -17.06
C SER A 324 2.21 -3.34 -18.45
N PRO A 325 3.25 -2.77 -19.10
CA PRO A 325 3.62 -3.12 -20.48
C PRO A 325 4.03 -4.59 -20.65
N ASN A 326 4.72 -5.16 -19.65
CA ASN A 326 5.20 -6.55 -19.61
C ASN A 326 4.45 -7.35 -18.52
N TYR A 327 3.15 -7.10 -18.39
CA TYR A 327 2.27 -7.53 -17.31
C TYR A 327 2.32 -9.01 -16.89
N VAL A 328 2.04 -9.22 -15.61
CA VAL A 328 1.37 -10.43 -15.10
C VAL A 328 -0.10 -10.11 -14.82
N ILE A 329 -0.93 -11.12 -14.58
CA ILE A 329 -2.26 -10.93 -13.98
C ILE A 329 -2.18 -11.54 -12.58
N SER A 330 -2.10 -10.70 -11.55
CA SER A 330 -1.95 -11.18 -10.17
C SER A 330 -3.06 -10.70 -9.24
N VAL A 331 -3.37 -11.55 -8.25
CA VAL A 331 -4.35 -11.29 -7.18
C VAL A 331 -3.61 -11.29 -5.84
N TYR A 332 -3.96 -10.38 -4.93
CA TYR A 332 -3.35 -10.39 -3.60
C TYR A 332 -3.71 -11.67 -2.81
N ASP A 333 -2.67 -12.43 -2.42
CA ASP A 333 -2.73 -13.76 -1.79
C ASP A 333 -3.14 -13.68 -0.32
N ALA A 334 -4.43 -13.44 -0.07
CA ALA A 334 -4.97 -13.27 1.28
C ALA A 334 -4.97 -14.57 2.09
N ASN A 335 -4.96 -15.72 1.40
CA ASN A 335 -4.94 -17.03 2.05
C ASN A 335 -3.52 -17.58 2.27
N GLU A 336 -2.49 -16.83 1.87
CA GLU A 336 -1.07 -17.17 2.01
C GLU A 336 -0.72 -18.54 1.38
N SER A 337 -1.37 -18.89 0.26
CA SER A 337 -1.15 -20.17 -0.42
C SER A 337 0.19 -20.25 -1.12
N THR A 338 0.72 -19.12 -1.57
CA THR A 338 1.99 -19.01 -2.27
C THR A 338 3.00 -18.20 -1.46
N TYR A 339 2.58 -17.09 -0.84
CA TYR A 339 3.45 -16.19 -0.07
C TYR A 339 2.98 -16.07 1.37
N GLU A 340 3.92 -16.16 2.33
CA GLU A 340 3.65 -15.78 3.71
C GLU A 340 3.52 -14.25 3.79
N ALA A 341 2.41 -13.76 4.35
CA ALA A 341 2.16 -12.34 4.44
C ALA A 341 3.03 -11.72 5.56
N PRO A 342 3.83 -10.68 5.28
CA PRO A 342 4.57 -9.95 6.32
C PRO A 342 3.66 -9.12 7.26
N VAL A 343 2.37 -9.05 6.95
CA VAL A 343 1.33 -8.26 7.63
C VAL A 343 0.17 -9.16 8.06
N GLU A 344 -0.62 -8.70 9.02
CA GLU A 344 -1.84 -9.41 9.41
C GLU A 344 -2.92 -9.22 8.34
N VAL A 345 -3.35 -10.32 7.72
CA VAL A 345 -4.44 -10.32 6.73
C VAL A 345 -5.78 -10.52 7.46
N PRO A 346 -6.72 -9.55 7.42
CA PRO A 346 -7.97 -9.65 8.16
C PRO A 346 -8.92 -10.73 7.61
N ALA A 347 -9.70 -11.35 8.50
CA ALA A 347 -10.73 -12.31 8.13
C ALA A 347 -11.76 -11.69 7.16
N GLY A 348 -12.12 -12.39 6.09
CA GLY A 348 -12.91 -11.86 4.98
C GLY A 348 -12.08 -11.60 3.73
N SER A 349 -10.76 -11.38 3.87
CA SER A 349 -9.88 -11.09 2.74
C SER A 349 -9.73 -12.30 1.80
N ILE A 350 -9.82 -13.52 2.34
CA ILE A 350 -9.79 -14.76 1.56
C ILE A 350 -11.04 -14.84 0.68
N ALA A 351 -12.22 -14.50 1.20
CA ALA A 351 -13.44 -14.44 0.39
C ALA A 351 -13.33 -13.36 -0.72
N THR A 352 -12.70 -12.22 -0.40
CA THR A 352 -12.46 -11.15 -1.36
C THR A 352 -11.50 -11.57 -2.48
N GLU A 353 -10.36 -12.17 -2.14
CA GLU A 353 -9.41 -12.77 -3.09
C GLU A 353 -10.11 -13.80 -3.97
N LYS A 354 -10.89 -14.69 -3.36
CA LYS A 354 -11.59 -15.77 -4.04
C LYS A 354 -12.54 -15.27 -5.13
N ALA A 355 -13.14 -14.10 -4.97
CA ALA A 355 -14.02 -13.54 -6.01
C ALA A 355 -13.26 -13.23 -7.31
N PHE A 356 -12.02 -12.76 -7.22
CA PHE A 356 -11.17 -12.54 -8.39
C PHE A 356 -10.66 -13.86 -8.99
N THR A 357 -10.19 -14.78 -8.15
CA THR A 357 -9.65 -16.06 -8.64
C THR A 357 -10.74 -16.93 -9.27
N ASP A 358 -11.95 -16.98 -8.68
CA ASP A 358 -13.11 -17.64 -9.29
C ASP A 358 -13.50 -17.00 -10.62
N TYR A 359 -13.44 -15.66 -10.72
CA TYR A 359 -13.73 -14.97 -11.97
C TYR A 359 -12.74 -15.40 -13.06
N PHE A 360 -11.43 -15.33 -12.80
CA PHE A 360 -10.41 -15.71 -13.78
C PHE A 360 -10.50 -17.19 -14.16
N ASP A 361 -10.70 -18.08 -13.18
CA ASP A 361 -10.92 -19.50 -13.41
C ASP A 361 -12.16 -19.76 -14.28
N SER A 362 -13.24 -18.98 -14.10
CA SER A 362 -14.47 -19.14 -14.87
C SER A 362 -14.34 -18.81 -16.36
N ILE A 363 -13.34 -18.00 -16.72
CA ILE A 363 -13.04 -17.59 -18.09
C ILE A 363 -11.76 -18.23 -18.65
N ASP A 364 -11.19 -19.20 -17.94
CA ASP A 364 -9.92 -19.86 -18.27
C ASP A 364 -8.75 -18.86 -18.46
N GLN A 365 -8.77 -17.73 -17.74
CA GLN A 365 -7.70 -16.73 -17.74
C GLN A 365 -6.63 -17.13 -16.72
N PRO A 366 -5.36 -17.35 -17.12
CA PRO A 366 -4.29 -17.56 -16.15
C PRO A 366 -4.14 -16.36 -15.21
N TRP A 367 -3.82 -16.65 -13.96
CA TRP A 367 -3.50 -15.67 -12.92
C TRP A 367 -2.42 -16.26 -11.99
N ILE A 368 -1.76 -15.39 -11.22
CA ILE A 368 -0.80 -15.77 -10.18
C ILE A 368 -1.09 -15.01 -8.88
N ASP A 369 -0.52 -15.47 -7.78
CA ASP A 369 -0.53 -14.75 -6.52
C ASP A 369 0.45 -13.57 -6.53
N THR A 370 0.11 -12.52 -5.79
CA THR A 370 1.05 -11.47 -5.36
C THR A 370 0.92 -11.26 -3.85
N ALA A 371 2.04 -11.02 -3.17
CA ALA A 371 2.04 -10.94 -1.70
C ALA A 371 1.32 -9.67 -1.18
N PHE A 372 0.73 -9.78 0.01
CA PHE A 372 0.36 -8.62 0.83
C PHE A 372 1.62 -7.99 1.44
N ASP A 373 2.40 -7.26 0.64
CA ASP A 373 3.71 -6.74 1.06
C ASP A 373 3.69 -5.35 1.75
N GLY A 374 2.55 -4.67 1.73
CA GLY A 374 2.30 -3.39 2.39
C GLY A 374 2.64 -2.17 1.53
N ARG A 375 2.85 -2.34 0.21
CA ARG A 375 3.31 -1.28 -0.70
C ARG A 375 2.20 -0.51 -1.42
N SER A 376 0.94 -0.62 -1.00
CA SER A 376 -0.16 0.12 -1.63
C SER A 376 -1.29 0.37 -0.63
N ASP A 377 -2.30 1.14 -1.03
CA ASP A 377 -3.29 1.72 -0.12
C ASP A 377 -4.11 0.71 0.70
N TYR A 378 -4.16 -0.57 0.32
CA TYR A 378 -4.80 -1.61 1.13
C TYR A 378 -4.18 -1.76 2.51
N ASP A 379 -2.90 -1.39 2.69
CA ASP A 379 -2.17 -1.54 3.94
C ASP A 379 -2.85 -0.75 5.08
N GLY A 380 -3.31 0.47 4.77
CA GLY A 380 -4.10 1.28 5.70
C GLY A 380 -5.36 0.56 6.17
N PHE A 381 -6.07 -0.12 5.27
CA PHE A 381 -7.31 -0.83 5.58
C PHE A 381 -7.08 -2.09 6.41
N ILE A 382 -6.11 -2.91 6.02
CA ILE A 382 -5.81 -4.14 6.78
C ILE A 382 -5.30 -3.83 8.18
N SER A 383 -4.58 -2.72 8.37
CA SER A 383 -4.13 -2.25 9.69
C SER A 383 -5.27 -1.91 10.65
N ALA A 384 -6.47 -1.61 10.10
CA ALA A 384 -7.70 -1.38 10.85
C ALA A 384 -8.62 -2.62 10.90
N GLY A 385 -8.16 -3.78 10.43
CA GLY A 385 -8.95 -5.01 10.41
C GLY A 385 -10.01 -5.07 9.30
N ILE A 386 -9.95 -4.16 8.32
CA ILE A 386 -10.88 -4.14 7.18
C ILE A 386 -10.35 -5.13 6.13
N PRO A 387 -11.17 -6.09 5.67
CA PRO A 387 -10.74 -7.07 4.67
C PRO A 387 -10.37 -6.40 3.37
N ALA A 388 -9.29 -6.85 2.74
CA ALA A 388 -8.85 -6.28 1.48
C ALA A 388 -8.44 -7.35 0.47
N SER A 389 -8.51 -7.00 -0.81
CA SER A 389 -7.83 -7.68 -1.91
C SER A 389 -7.76 -6.72 -3.10
N GLY A 390 -7.44 -7.20 -4.29
CA GLY A 390 -7.15 -6.35 -5.42
C GLY A 390 -6.34 -7.07 -6.50
N LEU A 391 -6.03 -6.30 -7.54
CA LEU A 391 -5.26 -6.78 -8.68
C LEU A 391 -4.03 -5.93 -8.88
N PHE A 392 -2.97 -6.56 -9.36
CA PHE A 392 -1.71 -5.93 -9.72
C PHE A 392 -1.20 -6.54 -11.02
N THR A 393 -0.46 -5.77 -11.82
CA THR A 393 0.12 -6.28 -13.07
C THR A 393 1.64 -6.29 -13.11
N GLY A 394 2.27 -6.09 -11.95
CA GLY A 394 3.72 -6.05 -11.79
C GLY A 394 4.27 -4.64 -12.02
N ALA A 395 5.38 -4.32 -11.36
CA ALA A 395 6.03 -3.01 -11.48
C ALA A 395 7.52 -3.20 -11.75
N ASP A 396 8.32 -3.10 -10.71
CA ASP A 396 9.78 -3.17 -10.79
C ASP A 396 10.38 -4.55 -10.67
N ASP A 397 9.56 -5.53 -10.30
CA ASP A 397 9.95 -6.92 -10.26
C ASP A 397 10.22 -7.47 -11.67
N VAL A 398 11.19 -8.38 -11.76
CA VAL A 398 11.67 -8.93 -13.04
C VAL A 398 10.84 -10.13 -13.46
N LYS A 399 10.26 -10.03 -14.66
CA LYS A 399 9.47 -11.10 -15.26
C LYS A 399 10.27 -12.38 -15.39
N THR A 400 9.73 -13.46 -14.84
CA THR A 400 10.32 -14.80 -14.92
C THR A 400 10.01 -15.49 -16.25
N GLU A 401 10.76 -16.54 -16.57
CA GLU A 401 10.48 -17.39 -17.74
C GLU A 401 9.13 -18.12 -17.62
N GLU A 402 8.68 -18.39 -16.39
CA GLU A 402 7.38 -19.03 -16.12
C GLU A 402 6.23 -18.06 -16.36
N GLU A 403 6.32 -16.84 -15.84
CA GLU A 403 5.34 -15.79 -16.15
C GLU A 403 5.32 -15.44 -17.64
N ALA A 404 6.48 -15.38 -18.30
CA ALA A 404 6.53 -15.15 -19.74
C ALA A 404 5.85 -16.28 -20.54
N ALA A 405 5.87 -17.51 -20.03
CA ALA A 405 5.14 -18.62 -20.63
C ALA A 405 3.62 -18.54 -20.41
N LEU A 406 3.16 -17.95 -19.29
CA LEU A 406 1.74 -17.77 -18.96
C LEU A 406 1.12 -16.55 -19.65
N PHE A 407 1.81 -15.42 -19.62
CA PHE A 407 1.28 -14.10 -19.99
C PHE A 407 1.94 -13.51 -21.25
N GLY A 408 2.96 -14.16 -21.81
CA GLY A 408 3.77 -13.60 -22.88
C GLY A 408 4.72 -12.51 -22.38
N GLY A 409 5.18 -11.63 -23.27
CA GLY A 409 6.16 -10.60 -22.94
C GLY A 409 7.61 -11.11 -22.97
N THR A 410 8.50 -10.46 -22.21
CA THR A 410 9.94 -10.73 -22.21
C THR A 410 10.41 -11.04 -20.79
N ALA A 411 10.96 -12.24 -20.58
CA ALA A 411 11.60 -12.60 -19.32
C ALA A 411 12.94 -11.87 -19.14
N GLY A 412 13.32 -11.62 -17.89
CA GLY A 412 14.59 -10.98 -17.55
C GLY A 412 14.58 -9.45 -17.67
N ILE A 413 13.42 -8.83 -17.91
CA ILE A 413 13.18 -7.39 -17.76
C ILE A 413 11.99 -7.18 -16.82
N THR A 414 11.86 -5.99 -16.24
CA THR A 414 10.79 -5.67 -15.30
C THR A 414 9.41 -5.70 -15.96
N HIS A 415 8.35 -5.81 -15.16
CA HIS A 415 6.96 -5.76 -15.65
C HIS A 415 6.60 -4.37 -16.18
N ASP A 416 7.10 -3.33 -15.54
CA ASP A 416 7.05 -1.95 -15.99
C ASP A 416 8.46 -1.31 -15.99
N PRO A 417 9.15 -1.30 -17.14
CA PRO A 417 10.46 -0.65 -17.28
C PRO A 417 10.43 0.86 -17.13
N ASN A 418 9.24 1.47 -17.08
CA ASN A 418 9.06 2.91 -16.96
C ASN A 418 8.47 3.32 -15.60
N TYR A 419 8.26 2.39 -14.66
CA TYR A 419 7.80 2.69 -13.30
C TYR A 419 8.61 3.86 -12.69
N HIS A 420 7.91 4.82 -12.10
CA HIS A 420 8.45 6.07 -11.54
C HIS A 420 9.27 6.95 -12.50
N SER A 421 9.09 6.83 -13.81
CA SER A 421 9.90 7.57 -14.79
C SER A 421 9.04 8.42 -15.75
N ALA A 422 9.71 9.34 -16.44
CA ALA A 422 9.10 10.12 -17.52
C ALA A 422 8.53 9.27 -18.68
N GLY A 423 8.92 7.98 -18.76
CA GLY A 423 8.41 7.04 -19.73
C GLY A 423 7.08 6.40 -19.33
N ASP A 424 6.59 6.60 -18.09
CA ASP A 424 5.26 6.15 -17.68
C ASP A 424 4.19 7.11 -18.22
N ASP A 425 4.10 7.14 -19.55
CA ASP A 425 3.18 7.93 -20.34
C ASP A 425 2.08 7.04 -20.94
N ILE A 426 1.17 7.64 -21.72
CA ILE A 426 0.05 6.92 -22.34
C ILE A 426 0.48 5.76 -23.25
N ALA A 427 1.71 5.75 -23.78
CA ALA A 427 2.23 4.66 -24.59
C ALA A 427 2.75 3.48 -23.74
N ASN A 428 2.89 3.67 -22.42
CA ASN A 428 3.27 2.63 -21.47
C ASN A 428 2.14 1.61 -21.20
N ILE A 429 0.89 2.01 -21.46
CA ILE A 429 -0.30 1.22 -21.15
C ILE A 429 -0.46 0.01 -22.06
N ASN A 430 -0.49 -1.18 -21.45
CA ASN A 430 -0.90 -2.41 -22.12
C ASN A 430 -2.43 -2.56 -22.10
N GLN A 431 -3.07 -2.29 -23.23
CA GLN A 431 -4.52 -2.38 -23.36
C GLN A 431 -5.09 -3.81 -23.26
N GLU A 432 -4.28 -4.85 -23.50
CA GLU A 432 -4.70 -6.24 -23.28
C GLU A 432 -4.78 -6.55 -21.78
N ALA A 433 -3.74 -6.20 -21.03
CA ALA A 433 -3.74 -6.29 -19.57
C ALA A 433 -4.91 -5.51 -18.97
N LEU A 434 -5.07 -4.25 -19.40
CA LEU A 434 -6.13 -3.36 -18.94
C LEU A 434 -7.53 -3.95 -19.21
N GLY A 435 -7.73 -4.58 -20.36
CA GLY A 435 -9.02 -5.21 -20.70
C GLY A 435 -9.31 -6.49 -19.91
N ILE A 436 -8.28 -7.20 -19.44
CA ILE A 436 -8.44 -8.37 -18.56
C ILE A 436 -8.78 -7.90 -17.14
N THR A 437 -8.00 -6.96 -16.61
CA THR A 437 -8.14 -6.47 -15.24
C THR A 437 -9.42 -5.66 -15.07
N SER A 438 -9.76 -4.76 -15.99
CA SER A 438 -10.96 -3.92 -15.86
C SER A 438 -12.26 -4.72 -15.81
N LYS A 439 -12.36 -5.81 -16.56
CA LYS A 439 -13.52 -6.69 -16.54
C LYS A 439 -13.65 -7.45 -15.23
N ALA A 440 -12.53 -7.92 -14.68
CA ALA A 440 -12.50 -8.56 -13.37
C ALA A 440 -12.92 -7.57 -12.26
N ILE A 441 -12.38 -6.34 -12.29
CA ILE A 441 -12.72 -5.25 -11.37
C ILE A 441 -14.22 -4.96 -11.42
N ALA A 442 -14.77 -4.76 -12.61
CA ALA A 442 -16.19 -4.50 -12.79
C ALA A 442 -17.07 -5.68 -12.31
N PHE A 443 -16.70 -6.91 -12.69
CA PHE A 443 -17.43 -8.12 -12.28
C PHE A 443 -17.48 -8.29 -10.76
N VAL A 444 -16.32 -8.18 -10.08
CA VAL A 444 -16.23 -8.33 -8.63
C VAL A 444 -16.95 -7.19 -7.92
N THR A 445 -16.84 -5.96 -8.43
CA THR A 445 -17.58 -4.79 -7.92
C THR A 445 -19.09 -5.05 -7.94
N ALA A 446 -19.64 -5.45 -9.08
CA ALA A 446 -21.07 -5.74 -9.20
C ALA A 446 -21.48 -6.94 -8.33
N SER A 447 -20.63 -7.97 -8.23
CA SER A 447 -20.91 -9.14 -7.40
C SER A 447 -21.04 -8.76 -5.93
N PHE A 448 -20.10 -7.99 -5.39
CA PHE A 448 -20.17 -7.54 -4.00
C PHE A 448 -21.18 -6.42 -3.78
N ALA A 449 -21.48 -5.60 -4.78
CA ALA A 449 -22.59 -4.66 -4.73
C ALA A 449 -23.94 -5.37 -4.49
N GLU A 450 -24.06 -6.65 -4.85
CA GLU A 450 -25.25 -7.47 -4.60
C GLU A 450 -25.13 -8.39 -3.38
N ASP A 451 -23.97 -9.00 -3.12
CA ASP A 451 -23.80 -10.00 -2.06
C ASP A 451 -22.39 -10.02 -1.46
N THR A 452 -22.30 -9.73 -0.15
CA THR A 452 -21.06 -9.81 0.65
C THR A 452 -21.08 -10.98 1.65
N SER A 453 -22.07 -11.86 1.59
CA SER A 453 -22.29 -12.88 2.63
C SER A 453 -21.12 -13.85 2.83
N ALA A 454 -20.32 -14.10 1.80
CA ALA A 454 -19.09 -14.88 1.92
C ALA A 454 -18.04 -14.20 2.79
N ILE A 455 -17.89 -12.88 2.66
CA ILE A 455 -16.98 -12.06 3.48
C ILE A 455 -17.49 -12.05 4.93
N ASP A 456 -18.80 -11.85 5.12
CA ASP A 456 -19.42 -11.83 6.45
C ASP A 456 -19.28 -13.16 7.20
N ALA A 457 -19.36 -14.28 6.47
CA ALA A 457 -19.19 -15.62 7.03
C ALA A 457 -17.77 -15.87 7.53
N GLU A 458 -16.76 -15.29 6.88
CA GLU A 458 -15.36 -15.35 7.34
C GLU A 458 -15.10 -14.42 8.51
N LYS A 459 -15.64 -13.19 8.48
CA LYS A 459 -15.59 -12.24 9.60
C LYS A 459 -16.24 -12.79 10.86
N ASN A 460 -17.38 -13.49 10.71
CA ASN A 460 -18.20 -14.01 11.80
C ASN A 460 -18.39 -15.53 11.68
N PRO A 461 -17.34 -16.35 11.91
CA PRO A 461 -17.45 -17.79 11.76
C PRO A 461 -18.46 -18.32 12.78
N THR A 462 -19.58 -18.86 12.30
CA THR A 462 -20.56 -19.47 13.20
C THR A 462 -19.93 -20.70 13.85
N THR A 463 -19.75 -20.67 15.18
CA THR A 463 -19.45 -21.89 15.93
C THR A 463 -20.60 -22.88 15.68
N PRO A 464 -20.35 -24.10 15.17
CA PRO A 464 -21.42 -25.07 15.03
C PRO A 464 -22.08 -25.28 16.39
N GLU A 465 -23.42 -25.23 16.43
CA GLU A 465 -24.15 -25.55 17.66
C GLU A 465 -23.63 -26.88 18.21
N PRO A 466 -23.32 -26.97 19.52
CA PRO A 466 -22.97 -28.24 20.11
C PRO A 466 -24.11 -29.22 19.78
N THR A 467 -23.76 -30.35 19.17
CA THR A 467 -24.74 -31.36 18.80
C THR A 467 -25.58 -31.68 20.06
N PRO A 468 -26.93 -31.67 20.00
CA PRO A 468 -27.78 -31.87 21.18
C PRO A 468 -27.65 -33.28 21.78
N THR A 469 -26.84 -34.14 21.16
CA THR A 469 -26.52 -35.48 21.62
C THR A 469 -25.03 -35.55 21.92
N PRO A 470 -24.61 -35.79 23.18
CA PRO A 470 -23.23 -36.11 23.46
C PRO A 470 -22.83 -37.37 22.69
N THR A 471 -21.66 -37.38 22.06
CA THR A 471 -21.10 -38.58 21.46
C THR A 471 -21.04 -39.68 22.51
N ALA A 472 -21.50 -40.89 22.17
CA ALA A 472 -21.63 -42.02 23.10
C ALA A 472 -20.27 -42.53 23.65
N GLU A 473 -19.15 -42.01 23.14
CA GLU A 473 -17.80 -42.34 23.58
C GLU A 473 -17.09 -41.08 24.07
N PRO A 474 -16.53 -41.08 25.30
CA PRO A 474 -15.76 -39.96 25.79
C PRO A 474 -14.45 -39.82 25.00
N THR A 475 -14.13 -38.59 24.58
CA THR A 475 -12.84 -38.26 23.98
C THR A 475 -11.71 -38.60 24.96
N VAL A 476 -10.69 -39.30 24.47
CA VAL A 476 -9.62 -39.91 25.30
C VAL A 476 -8.66 -38.89 25.92
N ALA A 477 -8.81 -37.60 25.60
CA ALA A 477 -7.99 -36.51 26.14
C ALA A 477 -8.85 -35.27 26.42
N PRO A 478 -8.67 -34.59 27.57
CA PRO A 478 -9.32 -33.31 27.84
C PRO A 478 -8.73 -32.21 26.96
N THR A 479 -9.57 -31.28 26.50
CA THR A 479 -9.15 -30.03 25.87
C THR A 479 -8.37 -29.18 26.88
N ALA A 480 -7.38 -28.40 26.43
CA ALA A 480 -6.45 -27.66 27.28
C ALA A 480 -7.09 -26.52 28.10
N GLU A 481 -8.33 -26.13 27.78
CA GLU A 481 -9.04 -25.06 28.45
C GLU A 481 -10.28 -25.59 29.21
N PRO A 482 -10.39 -25.30 30.52
CA PRO A 482 -11.57 -25.67 31.29
C PRO A 482 -12.74 -24.73 30.94
N THR A 483 -13.91 -25.30 30.69
CA THR A 483 -15.17 -24.55 30.54
C THR A 483 -15.47 -23.76 31.83
N ALA A 484 -15.84 -22.49 31.70
CA ALA A 484 -15.97 -21.54 32.82
C ALA A 484 -17.16 -21.79 33.77
N GLU A 485 -18.08 -22.69 33.43
CA GLU A 485 -19.27 -22.96 34.25
C GLU A 485 -19.37 -24.44 34.67
N PRO A 486 -19.39 -24.74 35.98
CA PRO A 486 -19.67 -26.09 36.45
C PRO A 486 -21.17 -26.41 36.31
N THR A 487 -21.48 -27.60 35.82
CA THR A 487 -22.85 -28.13 35.74
C THR A 487 -23.51 -28.16 37.13
N ALA A 488 -24.78 -27.75 37.21
CA ALA A 488 -25.50 -27.50 38.47
C ALA A 488 -25.94 -28.75 39.25
N GLU A 489 -25.66 -29.97 38.77
CA GLU A 489 -26.10 -31.21 39.44
C GLU A 489 -24.91 -32.11 39.82
N PRO A 490 -24.73 -32.44 41.11
CA PRO A 490 -23.73 -33.41 41.52
C PRO A 490 -24.17 -34.83 41.15
N THR A 491 -23.28 -35.58 40.51
CA THR A 491 -23.44 -37.03 40.25
C THR A 491 -23.71 -37.78 41.56
N ALA A 492 -24.78 -38.57 41.60
CA ALA A 492 -25.34 -39.15 42.82
C ALA A 492 -24.65 -40.41 43.37
N GLU A 493 -23.42 -40.76 42.94
CA GLU A 493 -22.75 -41.98 43.42
C GLU A 493 -21.28 -41.73 43.81
N PRO A 494 -20.88 -42.04 45.06
CA PRO A 494 -19.48 -41.99 45.45
C PRO A 494 -18.75 -43.24 44.94
N THR A 495 -17.62 -43.05 44.25
CA THR A 495 -16.67 -44.11 43.90
C THR A 495 -16.10 -44.78 45.15
N THR A 496 -16.08 -46.12 45.16
CA THR A 496 -15.78 -46.95 46.34
C THR A 496 -14.29 -47.24 46.59
N GLU A 497 -13.35 -46.46 46.06
CA GLU A 497 -11.92 -46.72 46.24
C GLU A 497 -11.14 -45.50 46.74
N PRO A 498 -10.41 -45.59 47.87
CA PRO A 498 -9.57 -44.50 48.36
C PRO A 498 -8.22 -44.50 47.63
N THR A 499 -7.86 -43.37 47.01
CA THR A 499 -6.52 -43.13 46.46
C THR A 499 -5.48 -43.10 47.58
N THR A 500 -4.43 -43.91 47.45
CA THR A 500 -3.33 -44.03 48.42
C THR A 500 -2.13 -43.18 48.01
N ALA A 501 -2.19 -41.85 48.19
CA ALA A 501 -1.00 -40.99 48.31
C ALA A 501 -1.38 -39.54 48.70
N PRO A 502 -0.73 -38.89 49.68
CA PRO A 502 -0.92 -37.46 49.93
C PRO A 502 -0.01 -36.62 49.02
N THR A 503 -0.60 -35.65 48.31
CA THR A 503 0.13 -34.58 47.60
C THR A 503 0.71 -33.59 48.61
N ALA A 504 1.97 -33.17 48.40
CA ALA A 504 2.69 -32.24 49.26
C ALA A 504 2.06 -30.84 49.28
N ALA A 505 2.06 -30.20 50.46
CA ALA A 505 1.52 -28.87 50.69
C ALA A 505 2.38 -27.75 50.04
N PRO A 506 1.77 -26.66 49.53
CA PRO A 506 2.51 -25.52 49.01
C PRO A 506 3.09 -24.65 50.15
N VAL A 507 4.29 -24.12 49.91
CA VAL A 507 5.01 -23.20 50.81
C VAL A 507 4.58 -21.75 50.51
N PRO A 508 4.23 -20.92 51.52
CA PRO A 508 3.87 -19.53 51.30
C PRO A 508 5.10 -18.65 51.15
N THR A 509 5.18 -17.84 50.10
CA THR A 509 6.18 -16.78 49.96
C THR A 509 5.57 -15.46 50.43
N THR A 510 6.18 -14.87 51.46
CA THR A 510 5.87 -13.55 52.00
C THR A 510 6.65 -12.48 51.25
N THR A 511 5.99 -11.47 50.66
CA THR A 511 6.31 -10.02 50.78
C THR A 511 5.29 -9.21 49.94
N PRO A 512 4.65 -8.16 50.49
CA PRO A 512 3.77 -7.26 49.74
C PRO A 512 4.54 -6.03 49.23
N THR A 513 4.20 -5.50 48.05
CA THR A 513 4.55 -4.12 47.66
C THR A 513 3.39 -3.47 46.94
N ALA A 514 3.21 -2.19 47.28
CA ALA A 514 2.02 -1.37 47.14
C ALA A 514 1.66 -1.00 45.70
N GLY A 515 0.37 -0.76 45.49
CA GLY A 515 -0.18 -0.25 44.24
C GLY A 515 0.14 1.22 43.99
N ALA A 516 0.28 1.53 42.71
CA ALA A 516 0.04 2.85 42.14
C ALA A 516 -0.82 2.63 40.87
N GLY A 517 -1.95 3.33 40.82
CA GLY A 517 -2.95 3.21 39.76
C GLY A 517 -2.40 3.64 38.41
N HIS A 518 -2.78 2.89 37.38
CA HIS A 518 -2.63 3.29 35.99
C HIS A 518 -4.02 3.61 35.44
N ALA A 519 -4.20 4.86 35.03
CA ALA A 519 -5.24 5.24 34.08
C ALA A 519 -4.91 4.61 32.71
N PRO A 520 -5.90 4.30 31.85
CA PRO A 520 -5.63 3.75 30.54
C PRO A 520 -4.87 4.79 29.70
N ALA A 521 -3.68 4.41 29.25
CA ALA A 521 -2.93 5.15 28.25
C ALA A 521 -3.68 5.05 26.91
N LYS A 522 -3.81 6.19 26.22
CA LYS A 522 -4.18 6.21 24.80
C LYS A 522 -3.16 5.38 23.99
N PRO A 523 -3.58 4.66 22.95
CA PRO A 523 -2.64 4.02 22.04
C PRO A 523 -1.76 5.11 21.40
N THR A 524 -0.45 4.92 21.50
CA THR A 524 0.56 5.59 20.68
C THR A 524 0.41 5.12 19.24
N LYS A 525 0.62 6.04 18.27
CA LYS A 525 0.65 5.76 16.84
C LYS A 525 1.38 4.44 16.56
N PRO A 526 0.81 3.49 15.78
CA PRO A 526 1.59 2.40 15.23
C PRO A 526 2.72 3.04 14.41
N THR A 527 3.95 2.69 14.74
CA THR A 527 5.11 3.00 13.91
C THR A 527 5.13 1.89 12.87
N LEU A 528 5.09 2.26 11.59
CA LEU A 528 5.06 1.33 10.46
C LEU A 528 6.07 0.19 10.67
N ALA A 529 5.55 -1.02 10.80
CA ALA A 529 6.34 -2.24 10.68
C ALA A 529 6.53 -2.48 9.17
N ALA A 530 7.61 -1.94 8.60
CA ALA A 530 8.08 -2.35 7.29
C ALA A 530 8.80 -3.70 7.44
N THR A 531 8.04 -4.78 7.59
CA THR A 531 8.52 -6.15 7.54
C THR A 531 8.76 -6.51 6.08
N GLY A 532 10.03 -6.54 5.67
CA GLY A 532 10.40 -7.01 4.35
C GLY A 532 10.12 -8.51 4.21
N ALA A 533 9.06 -8.87 3.50
CA ALA A 533 8.92 -10.18 2.88
C ALA A 533 9.70 -10.24 1.56
N GLU A 534 10.07 -11.47 1.20
CA GLU A 534 10.96 -11.82 0.10
C GLU A 534 10.28 -11.69 -1.28
N THR A 535 11.08 -11.31 -2.29
CA THR A 535 10.87 -11.21 -3.77
C THR A 535 10.84 -9.75 -4.23
N GLY A 536 11.64 -9.21 -5.17
CA GLY A 536 12.70 -9.69 -6.05
C GLY A 536 12.81 -8.74 -7.26
N LEU A 537 13.95 -8.07 -7.41
CA LEU A 537 14.52 -7.41 -8.61
C LEU A 537 13.89 -6.05 -9.02
N PRO A 538 14.57 -5.17 -9.78
CA PRO A 538 15.04 -3.87 -9.26
C PRO A 538 14.52 -2.60 -9.98
N LEU A 539 14.25 -1.53 -9.21
CA LEU A 539 14.08 -0.15 -9.71
C LEU A 539 15.38 0.55 -10.05
N GLY A 540 15.47 1.07 -11.28
CA GLY A 540 16.58 1.91 -11.73
C GLY A 540 16.10 3.25 -12.28
N ILE A 541 16.44 4.34 -11.60
CA ILE A 541 16.46 5.71 -12.14
C ILE A 541 17.78 6.31 -11.61
N GLY A 542 18.72 6.81 -12.39
CA GLY A 542 18.60 7.65 -13.58
C GLY A 542 19.43 8.93 -13.38
N GLY A 543 20.62 8.82 -12.77
CA GLY A 543 21.51 9.95 -12.50
C GLY A 543 22.25 10.43 -13.75
N LEU A 544 21.74 11.48 -14.41
CA LEU A 544 22.43 12.11 -15.53
C LEU A 544 23.53 13.07 -15.04
N LEU A 545 24.77 12.58 -15.01
CA LEU A 545 25.98 13.37 -14.81
C LEU A 545 26.24 14.34 -15.97
N ILE A 546 26.19 15.64 -15.70
CA ILE A 546 26.71 16.68 -16.59
C ILE A 546 28.25 16.67 -16.52
N ALA A 547 28.89 15.98 -17.46
CA ALA A 547 30.30 16.17 -17.77
C ALA A 547 30.46 17.36 -18.73
N GLY A 548 30.92 18.51 -18.22
CA GLY A 548 31.10 19.73 -19.03
C GLY A 548 32.20 20.67 -18.53
N GLY A 549 33.43 20.17 -18.42
CA GLY A 549 34.60 21.00 -18.14
C GLY A 549 35.03 21.89 -19.33
N ILE A 550 35.09 23.19 -19.07
CA ILE A 550 36.00 24.20 -19.64
C ILE A 550 35.86 24.52 -21.14
N GLY A 551 35.18 25.63 -21.42
CA GLY A 551 35.39 26.41 -22.65
C GLY A 551 34.28 27.42 -22.95
N GLY A 552 34.33 28.64 -22.40
CA GLY A 552 33.31 29.64 -22.74
C GLY A 552 33.32 30.96 -21.98
N LEU A 553 34.49 31.58 -21.80
CA LEU A 553 34.57 32.98 -21.40
C LEU A 553 34.06 33.85 -22.57
N LEU A 554 32.87 34.48 -22.42
CA LEU A 554 32.29 35.63 -23.17
C LEU A 554 30.83 35.35 -23.59
N LEU A 555 29.85 35.77 -22.78
CA LEU A 555 28.55 36.35 -23.22
C LEU A 555 27.61 36.62 -22.03
N ALA A 556 28.04 37.46 -21.09
CA ALA A 556 27.17 38.03 -20.06
C ALA A 556 27.16 39.56 -20.17
N THR A 557 26.51 40.12 -21.20
CA THR A 557 26.29 41.58 -21.29
C THR A 557 25.17 42.05 -22.24
N VAL A 558 24.10 41.29 -22.49
CA VAL A 558 23.03 41.75 -23.44
C VAL A 558 21.58 41.64 -22.93
N ARG A 559 21.28 41.10 -21.75
CA ARG A 559 19.87 40.98 -21.29
C ARG A 559 19.38 41.99 -20.25
N ARG A 560 19.98 43.20 -20.20
CA ARG A 560 19.49 44.32 -19.35
C ARG A 560 19.26 45.65 -20.09
N GLN A 561 18.90 45.61 -21.38
CA GLN A 561 18.56 46.83 -22.15
C GLN A 561 17.33 46.69 -23.06
N ARG A 562 16.27 46.00 -22.59
CA ARG A 562 14.99 45.95 -23.34
C ARG A 562 13.75 46.40 -22.55
N SER A 563 13.90 47.10 -21.44
CA SER A 563 12.75 47.74 -20.75
C SER A 563 12.77 49.28 -20.71
N GLU A 564 13.69 49.96 -21.42
CA GLU A 564 13.77 51.44 -21.41
C GLU A 564 13.60 52.11 -22.80
N ALA A 565 13.01 51.42 -23.77
CA ALA A 565 12.77 51.97 -25.12
C ALA A 565 11.28 51.95 -25.51
N ARG A 566 10.38 52.30 -24.57
CA ARG A 566 8.95 52.51 -24.88
C ARG A 566 8.35 53.83 -24.37
N ASP A 567 9.20 54.78 -23.95
CA ASP A 567 8.81 56.17 -23.71
C ASP A 567 9.78 57.11 -24.44
N ARG A 568 9.51 57.33 -25.74
CA ARG A 568 9.85 58.50 -26.59
C ARG A 568 9.77 58.10 -28.07
N ALA A 569 8.56 58.06 -28.61
CA ALA A 569 8.21 58.40 -29.99
C ALA A 569 6.68 58.45 -30.11
#